data_AF-A0A9D6UNZ9-F1
#
_entry.id   AF-A0A9D6UNZ9-F1
#
_cell.length_a   1.000
_cell.length_b   1.000
_cell.length_c   1.000
_cell.angle_alpha   90.00
_cell.angle_beta   90.00
_cell.angle_gamma   90.00
#
_symmetry.space_group_name_H-M   'P 1'
#
loop_
_entity.id
_entity.type
_entity.pdbx_description
1 polymer ?
#
loop_
_entity_poly.entity_id
_entity_poly.type
_entity_poly.pdbx_seq_one_letter_code
_entity_poly.pdbx_strand_id
1 'polypeptide(L)'
;MKFISGGPELPEPHSTVRLESWTGWSEAAGRFGGTALYSIRFDAPPSKATAWTLDLGDVRESARVRLNGRELGTVFMRPFTLRADGLKPRGNLLEVEVTSLAANRIRDMDVRKAPWKIFHDINFVGTDYKPFDASKWPVRDSGLLGPVVLSALEAFTPR
;
A
#
# COMPACT_ATOMS: atom_id res chain seq x y z
N MET A 1 -10.01 -7.40 -1.53
CA MET A 1 -8.59 -7.13 -1.86
C MET A 1 -7.85 -8.45 -1.95
N LYS A 2 -6.75 -8.51 -2.71
CA LYS A 2 -5.96 -9.75 -2.89
C LYS A 2 -4.46 -9.43 -2.94
N PHE A 3 -3.64 -10.29 -2.37
CA PHE A 3 -2.19 -10.21 -2.53
C PHE A 3 -1.81 -10.74 -3.91
N ILE A 4 -0.99 -9.99 -4.66
CA ILE A 4 -0.72 -10.29 -6.08
C ILE A 4 0.75 -10.59 -6.37
N SER A 5 1.68 -10.18 -5.50
CA SER A 5 3.11 -10.44 -5.66
C SER A 5 3.82 -10.24 -4.32
N GLY A 6 4.75 -11.11 -3.94
CA GLY A 6 5.51 -11.00 -2.69
C GLY A 6 5.75 -12.36 -2.03
N GLY A 7 6.15 -12.34 -0.75
CA GLY A 7 6.33 -13.56 0.04
C GLY A 7 6.31 -13.30 1.56
N PRO A 8 6.40 -14.33 2.42
CA PRO A 8 6.76 -15.73 2.15
C PRO A 8 5.85 -16.48 1.19
N GLU A 9 4.57 -16.20 1.32
CA GLU A 9 3.46 -16.77 0.59
C GLU A 9 2.51 -15.63 0.28
N LEU A 10 1.57 -15.81 -0.65
CA LEU A 10 0.48 -14.85 -0.82
C LEU A 10 -0.58 -15.18 0.24
N PRO A 11 -0.88 -14.29 1.20
CA PRO A 11 -1.97 -14.51 2.13
C PRO A 11 -3.31 -14.62 1.38
N GLU A 12 -4.28 -15.25 2.03
CA GLU A 12 -5.62 -15.41 1.47
C GLU A 12 -6.28 -14.05 1.13
N PRO A 13 -7.06 -13.97 0.04
CA PRO A 13 -7.85 -12.79 -0.28
C PRO A 13 -8.77 -12.40 0.89
N HIS A 14 -8.93 -11.10 1.10
CA HIS A 14 -9.72 -10.58 2.21
C HIS A 14 -10.71 -9.52 1.72
N SER A 15 -11.91 -9.53 2.28
CA SER A 15 -12.93 -8.51 2.04
C SER A 15 -13.19 -7.79 3.35
N THR A 16 -13.08 -6.46 3.34
CA THR A 16 -13.29 -5.62 4.52
C THR A 16 -14.08 -4.38 4.16
N VAL A 17 -14.83 -3.87 5.14
CA VAL A 17 -15.51 -2.57 5.08
C VAL A 17 -14.68 -1.45 5.73
N ARG A 18 -13.62 -1.80 6.49
CA ARG A 18 -12.73 -0.86 7.16
C ARG A 18 -11.29 -1.09 6.70
N LEU A 19 -10.62 -0.01 6.32
CA LEU A 19 -9.21 -0.02 5.99
C LEU A 19 -8.39 -0.06 7.28
N GLU A 20 -7.43 -0.97 7.33
CA GLU A 20 -6.52 -1.17 8.46
C GLU A 20 -5.24 -1.86 7.97
N SER A 21 -4.24 -1.96 8.84
CA SER A 21 -2.97 -2.61 8.51
C SER A 21 -3.16 -4.11 8.29
N TRP A 22 -2.53 -4.64 7.24
CA TRP A 22 -2.49 -6.08 6.93
C TRP A 22 -1.98 -6.92 8.11
N THR A 23 -1.12 -6.34 8.92
CA THR A 23 -0.44 -7.02 10.03
C THR A 23 -1.40 -7.50 11.12
N GLY A 24 -2.59 -6.91 11.21
CA GLY A 24 -3.65 -7.33 12.12
C GLY A 24 -4.56 -8.44 11.58
N TRP A 25 -4.49 -8.77 10.29
CA TRP A 25 -5.45 -9.69 9.66
C TRP A 25 -5.14 -11.16 9.86
N SER A 26 -3.87 -11.54 9.76
CA SER A 26 -3.40 -12.90 9.96
C SER A 26 -1.89 -12.93 10.18
N GLU A 27 -1.38 -14.02 10.73
CA GLU A 27 0.07 -14.20 10.88
C GLU A 27 0.79 -14.16 9.51
N ALA A 28 0.21 -14.76 8.47
CA ALA A 28 0.76 -14.74 7.12
C ALA A 28 0.86 -13.30 6.57
N ALA A 29 -0.21 -12.51 6.72
CA ALA A 29 -0.21 -11.10 6.31
C ALA A 29 0.76 -10.25 7.14
N GLY A 30 0.95 -10.55 8.42
CA GLY A 30 1.93 -9.88 9.28
C GLY A 30 3.40 -10.16 8.93
N ARG A 31 3.68 -11.25 8.20
CA ARG A 31 5.03 -11.62 7.72
C ARG A 31 5.26 -11.24 6.26
N PHE A 32 4.22 -10.78 5.59
CA PHE A 32 4.23 -10.51 4.16
C PHE A 32 5.04 -9.26 3.80
N GLY A 33 5.79 -9.34 2.71
CA GLY A 33 6.38 -8.20 2.03
C GLY A 33 6.08 -8.29 0.54
N GLY A 34 5.43 -7.26 -0.02
CA GLY A 34 5.01 -7.27 -1.42
C GLY A 34 3.81 -6.36 -1.68
N THR A 35 3.04 -6.72 -2.71
CA THR A 35 1.95 -5.91 -3.27
C THR A 35 0.58 -6.58 -3.08
N ALA A 36 -0.40 -5.80 -2.62
CA ALA A 36 -1.81 -6.18 -2.62
C ALA A 36 -2.66 -5.22 -3.46
N LEU A 37 -3.63 -5.80 -4.19
CA LEU A 37 -4.62 -5.08 -4.97
C LEU A 37 -5.90 -4.88 -4.16
N TYR A 38 -6.24 -3.63 -3.92
CA TYR A 38 -7.54 -3.19 -3.47
C TYR A 38 -8.40 -2.82 -4.68
N SER A 39 -9.67 -3.19 -4.64
CA SER A 39 -10.63 -2.86 -5.69
C SER A 39 -11.96 -2.51 -5.05
N ILE A 40 -12.59 -1.43 -5.50
CA ILE A 40 -13.93 -1.03 -5.06
C ILE A 40 -14.70 -0.43 -6.24
N ARG A 41 -16.01 -0.69 -6.26
CA ARG A 41 -16.95 0.00 -7.15
C ARG A 41 -17.74 1.05 -6.38
N PHE A 42 -17.86 2.24 -6.95
CA PHE A 42 -18.56 3.35 -6.30
C PHE A 42 -19.21 4.29 -7.33
N ASP A 43 -20.23 5.01 -6.89
CA ASP A 43 -20.87 6.08 -7.66
C ASP A 43 -20.21 7.42 -7.33
N ALA A 44 -20.11 8.31 -8.30
CA ALA A 44 -19.50 9.62 -8.07
C ALA A 44 -20.35 10.42 -7.07
N PRO A 45 -19.72 11.18 -6.14
CA PRO A 45 -20.48 12.04 -5.25
C PRO A 45 -21.28 13.08 -6.05
N PRO A 46 -22.51 13.45 -5.62
CA PRO A 46 -23.27 14.49 -6.29
C PRO A 46 -22.51 15.82 -6.30
N SER A 47 -22.09 16.27 -7.49
CA SER A 47 -21.30 17.51 -7.63
C SER A 47 -21.34 18.03 -9.07
N LYS A 48 -21.12 19.33 -9.23
CA LYS A 48 -20.87 19.97 -10.54
C LYS A 48 -19.38 20.00 -10.91
N ALA A 49 -18.51 19.47 -10.03
CA ALA A 49 -17.08 19.48 -10.23
C ALA A 49 -16.67 18.62 -11.43
N THR A 50 -15.87 19.22 -12.31
CA THR A 50 -15.28 18.54 -13.48
C THR A 50 -13.92 17.92 -13.15
N ALA A 51 -13.32 18.31 -12.04
CA ALA A 51 -12.02 17.86 -11.58
C ALA A 51 -12.10 17.41 -10.12
N TRP A 52 -11.35 16.35 -9.79
CA TRP A 52 -11.36 15.73 -8.47
C TRP A 52 -9.95 15.39 -8.02
N THR A 53 -9.74 15.40 -6.71
CA THR A 53 -8.57 14.83 -6.04
C THR A 53 -8.99 13.56 -5.33
N LEU A 54 -8.22 12.50 -5.52
CA LEU A 54 -8.25 11.28 -4.73
C LEU A 54 -7.11 11.34 -3.71
N ASP A 55 -7.46 11.39 -2.43
CA ASP A 55 -6.54 11.25 -1.31
C ASP A 55 -6.63 9.81 -0.79
N LEU A 56 -5.49 9.10 -0.74
CA LEU A 56 -5.43 7.74 -0.23
C LEU A 56 -5.27 7.67 1.30
N GLY A 57 -5.04 8.81 1.97
CA GLY A 57 -4.80 8.87 3.41
C GLY A 57 -3.45 8.24 3.78
N ASP A 58 -3.43 7.33 4.74
CA ASP A 58 -2.22 6.61 5.14
C ASP A 58 -2.00 5.36 4.25
N VAL A 59 -0.90 5.37 3.50
CA VAL A 59 -0.42 4.29 2.64
C VAL A 59 0.92 3.79 3.19
N ARG A 60 1.04 2.48 3.38
CA ARG A 60 2.25 1.78 3.83
C ARG A 60 2.74 0.81 2.77
N GLU A 61 3.60 1.22 1.82
CA GLU A 61 4.28 2.53 1.72
C GLU A 61 4.15 3.23 0.37
N SER A 62 3.77 2.52 -0.68
CA SER A 62 3.54 3.12 -2.00
C SER A 62 2.29 2.55 -2.64
N ALA A 63 1.65 3.32 -3.51
CA ALA A 63 0.43 2.92 -4.20
C ALA A 63 0.48 3.29 -5.68
N ARG A 64 0.16 2.33 -6.55
CA ARG A 64 -0.18 2.59 -7.96
C ARG A 64 -1.70 2.55 -8.12
N VAL A 65 -2.26 3.57 -8.77
CA VAL A 65 -3.72 3.76 -8.81
C VAL A 65 -4.24 3.75 -10.24
N ARG A 66 -5.35 3.03 -10.44
CA ARG A 66 -6.13 3.05 -11.68
C ARG A 66 -7.59 3.35 -11.37
N LEU A 67 -8.21 4.16 -12.23
CA LEU A 67 -9.63 4.49 -12.18
C LEU A 67 -10.25 4.15 -13.53
N ASN A 68 -11.26 3.28 -13.54
CA ASN A 68 -11.93 2.80 -14.75
C ASN A 68 -10.94 2.24 -15.80
N GLY A 69 -9.90 1.55 -15.34
CA GLY A 69 -8.83 1.00 -16.18
C GLY A 69 -7.77 2.01 -16.64
N ARG A 70 -7.96 3.32 -16.40
CA ARG A 70 -6.97 4.36 -16.70
C ARG A 70 -6.02 4.53 -15.51
N GLU A 71 -4.72 4.47 -15.75
CA GLU A 71 -3.72 4.77 -14.72
C GLU A 71 -3.77 6.26 -14.34
N LEU A 72 -3.85 6.55 -13.03
CA LEU A 72 -3.79 7.91 -12.49
C LEU A 72 -2.36 8.28 -12.07
N GLY A 73 -1.55 7.29 -11.68
CA GLY A 73 -0.16 7.48 -11.30
C GLY A 73 0.28 6.54 -10.18
N THR A 74 1.49 6.79 -9.68
CA THR A 74 2.08 6.11 -8.52
C THR A 74 2.48 7.15 -7.48
N VAL A 75 2.13 6.91 -6.22
CA VAL A 75 2.49 7.75 -5.07
C VAL A 75 3.35 6.96 -4.10
N PHE A 76 4.43 7.56 -3.63
CA PHE A 76 5.42 6.92 -2.74
C PHE A 76 5.88 7.85 -1.60
N MET A 77 5.34 9.07 -1.54
CA MET A 77 5.61 10.03 -0.50
C MET A 77 4.35 10.86 -0.21
N ARG A 78 4.24 11.35 1.02
CA ARG A 78 3.13 12.20 1.43
C ARG A 78 3.20 13.58 0.74
N PRO A 79 2.05 14.21 0.44
CA PRO A 79 0.70 13.63 0.53
C PRO A 79 0.45 12.57 -0.55
N PHE A 80 -0.28 11.50 -0.22
CA PHE A 80 -0.61 10.41 -1.15
C PHE A 80 -1.84 10.76 -2.00
N THR A 81 -1.76 11.87 -2.73
CA THR A 81 -2.88 12.44 -3.49
C THR A 81 -2.64 12.38 -4.99
N LEU A 82 -3.71 12.15 -5.74
CA LEU A 82 -3.71 12.08 -7.21
C LEU A 82 -4.93 12.81 -7.76
N ARG A 83 -4.80 13.35 -8.97
CA ARG A 83 -5.94 13.89 -9.71
C ARG A 83 -6.78 12.74 -10.30
N ALA A 84 -8.09 12.79 -10.11
CA ALA A 84 -9.04 11.72 -10.44
C ALA A 84 -10.14 12.20 -11.40
N ASP A 85 -9.74 12.77 -12.54
CA ASP A 85 -10.68 13.27 -13.55
C ASP A 85 -11.44 12.14 -14.26
N GLY A 86 -12.60 12.47 -14.85
CA GLY A 86 -13.35 11.52 -15.68
C GLY A 86 -14.11 10.45 -14.89
N LEU A 87 -14.54 10.79 -13.67
CA LEU A 87 -15.51 9.99 -12.93
C LEU A 87 -16.82 9.89 -13.73
N LYS A 88 -17.31 8.66 -13.88
CA LYS A 88 -18.67 8.38 -14.38
C LYS A 88 -19.67 8.70 -13.27
N PRO A 89 -20.92 9.08 -13.59
CA PRO A 89 -21.94 9.26 -12.55
C PRO A 89 -22.13 8.03 -11.66
N ARG A 90 -22.02 6.82 -12.24
CA ARG A 90 -22.18 5.55 -11.53
C ARG A 90 -21.15 4.51 -11.96
N GLY A 91 -20.90 3.54 -11.07
CA GLY A 91 -20.17 2.31 -11.40
C GLY A 91 -18.67 2.51 -11.70
N ASN A 92 -18.04 3.52 -11.10
CA ASN A 92 -16.60 3.70 -11.20
C ASN A 92 -15.87 2.53 -10.53
N LEU A 93 -14.84 2.00 -11.17
CA LEU A 93 -13.95 1.00 -10.59
C LEU A 93 -12.65 1.68 -10.18
N LEU A 94 -12.36 1.72 -8.88
CA LEU A 94 -11.06 2.15 -8.36
C LEU A 94 -10.24 0.91 -8.00
N GLU A 95 -9.00 0.89 -8.48
CA GLU A 95 -8.02 -0.15 -8.22
C GLU A 95 -6.75 0.49 -7.66
N VAL A 96 -6.28 -0.01 -6.51
CA VAL A 96 -5.10 0.51 -5.81
C VAL A 96 -4.18 -0.66 -5.50
N GLU A 97 -3.04 -0.72 -6.17
CA GLU A 97 -1.95 -1.65 -5.88
C GLU A 97 -1.06 -1.03 -4.82
N VAL A 98 -1.15 -1.49 -3.57
CA VAL A 98 -0.29 -1.02 -2.48
C VAL A 98 0.87 -1.98 -2.30
N THR A 99 2.09 -1.43 -2.24
CA THR A 99 3.32 -2.20 -1.98
C THR A 99 3.92 -1.80 -0.63
N SER A 100 4.12 -2.78 0.25
CA SER A 100 4.69 -2.60 1.59
C SER A 100 6.22 -2.68 1.61
N LEU A 101 6.83 -2.33 2.76
CA LEU A 101 8.26 -2.60 2.98
C LEU A 101 8.50 -4.09 3.16
N ALA A 102 9.68 -4.53 2.73
CA ALA A 102 10.19 -5.88 3.02
C ALA A 102 10.58 -6.07 4.50
N ALA A 103 10.39 -5.09 5.39
CA ALA A 103 10.83 -5.15 6.78
C ALA A 103 10.24 -6.33 7.54
N ASN A 104 8.92 -6.56 7.40
CA ASN A 104 8.24 -7.70 8.02
C ASN A 104 8.73 -9.04 7.46
N ARG A 105 9.01 -9.07 6.15
CA ARG A 105 9.56 -10.25 5.46
C ARG A 105 10.99 -10.57 5.91
N ILE A 106 11.85 -9.56 6.01
CA ILE A 106 13.24 -9.69 6.48
C ILE A 106 13.26 -10.16 7.94
N ARG A 107 12.42 -9.56 8.79
CA ARG A 107 12.21 -10.00 10.17
C ARG A 107 11.81 -11.48 10.23
N ASP A 108 10.81 -11.88 9.47
CA ASP A 108 10.33 -13.27 9.41
C ASP A 108 11.44 -14.24 8.98
N MET A 109 12.25 -13.87 7.98
CA MET A 109 13.37 -14.71 7.54
C MET A 109 14.43 -14.88 8.64
N ASP A 110 14.75 -13.85 9.42
CA ASP A 110 15.67 -13.96 10.57
C ASP A 110 15.07 -14.76 11.74
N VAL A 111 13.77 -14.59 12.04
CA VAL A 111 13.07 -15.40 13.06
C VAL A 111 13.11 -16.89 12.71
N ARG A 112 12.87 -17.24 11.44
CA ARG A 112 12.88 -18.63 10.95
C ARG A 112 14.29 -19.15 10.62
N LYS A 113 15.34 -18.33 10.80
CA LYS A 113 16.72 -18.64 10.42
C LYS A 113 16.85 -19.10 8.96
N ALA A 114 16.03 -18.52 8.08
CA ALA A 114 16.10 -18.80 6.65
C ALA A 114 17.44 -18.29 6.08
N PRO A 115 18.08 -19.00 5.13
CA PRO A 115 19.31 -18.55 4.52
C PRO A 115 19.04 -17.44 3.48
N TRP A 116 18.97 -16.19 3.92
CA TRP A 116 18.73 -15.03 3.04
C TRP A 116 19.90 -14.03 2.95
N LYS A 117 20.87 -14.12 3.88
CA LYS A 117 22.09 -13.29 3.92
C LYS A 117 23.20 -13.92 3.07
N ILE A 118 22.94 -14.10 1.77
CA ILE A 118 23.88 -14.75 0.85
C ILE A 118 24.78 -13.67 0.23
N PHE A 119 25.90 -13.37 0.91
CA PHE A 119 26.88 -12.38 0.47
C PHE A 119 28.28 -13.00 0.46
N HIS A 120 29.08 -12.69 -0.56
CA HIS A 120 30.40 -13.30 -0.78
C HIS A 120 31.49 -12.70 0.13
N ASP A 121 31.47 -11.39 0.39
CA ASP A 121 32.59 -10.67 1.03
C ASP A 121 32.18 -9.47 1.91
N ILE A 122 31.16 -9.57 2.77
CA ILE A 122 30.98 -8.55 3.84
C ILE A 122 30.54 -9.14 5.18
N ASN A 123 31.10 -8.55 6.24
CA ASN A 123 30.50 -8.49 7.56
C ASN A 123 29.13 -7.80 7.43
N PHE A 124 28.05 -8.53 7.18
CA PHE A 124 26.70 -7.96 7.21
C PHE A 124 26.36 -7.61 8.66
N VAL A 125 26.69 -6.38 9.02
CA VAL A 125 26.57 -5.85 10.38
C VAL A 125 25.48 -4.79 10.46
N GLY A 126 24.89 -4.67 11.64
CA GLY A 126 23.98 -3.56 11.95
C GLY A 126 24.72 -2.22 12.02
N THR A 127 23.96 -1.15 12.22
CA THR A 127 24.50 0.20 12.42
C THR A 127 25.39 0.33 13.67
N ASP A 128 25.32 -0.63 14.58
CA ASP A 128 26.16 -0.76 15.77
C ASP A 128 27.41 -1.65 15.54
N TYR A 129 27.69 -2.00 14.27
CA TYR A 129 28.80 -2.88 13.87
C TYR A 129 28.78 -4.28 14.48
N LYS A 130 27.62 -4.76 14.95
CA LYS A 130 27.42 -6.15 15.41
C LYS A 130 26.79 -7.00 14.31
N PRO A 131 26.85 -8.35 14.39
CA PRO A 131 26.15 -9.22 13.44
C PRO A 131 24.68 -8.80 13.29
N PHE A 132 24.26 -8.56 12.05
CA PHE A 132 22.92 -8.05 11.78
C PHE A 132 21.85 -9.08 12.19
N ASP A 133 20.86 -8.62 12.95
CA ASP A 133 19.73 -9.41 13.42
C ASP A 133 18.42 -8.59 13.34
N ALA A 134 17.60 -8.89 12.33
CA ALA A 134 16.29 -8.29 12.17
C ALA A 134 15.17 -9.04 12.92
N SER A 135 15.46 -10.17 13.59
CA SER A 135 14.42 -10.93 14.31
C SER A 135 13.73 -10.11 15.41
N LYS A 136 14.44 -9.10 15.93
CA LYS A 136 13.98 -8.19 16.99
C LYS A 136 13.30 -6.93 16.45
N TRP A 137 13.22 -6.74 15.13
CA TRP A 137 12.54 -5.59 14.58
C TRP A 137 11.05 -5.61 14.96
N PRO A 138 10.45 -4.46 15.30
CA PRO A 138 9.02 -4.38 15.49
C PRO A 138 8.33 -4.67 14.15
N VAL A 139 7.16 -5.31 14.22
CA VAL A 139 6.28 -5.44 13.06
C VAL A 139 5.86 -4.04 12.62
N ARG A 140 5.98 -3.77 11.32
CA ARG A 140 5.64 -2.49 10.71
C ARG A 140 4.29 -2.58 10.03
N ASP A 141 3.47 -1.53 10.15
CA ASP A 141 2.21 -1.48 9.43
C ASP A 141 2.40 -1.62 7.93
N SER A 142 1.39 -2.16 7.25
CA SER A 142 1.44 -2.43 5.81
C SER A 142 0.05 -2.30 5.20
N GLY A 143 -0.03 -1.73 4.01
CA GLY A 143 -1.27 -1.62 3.25
C GLY A 143 -1.88 -0.24 3.16
N LEU A 144 -3.16 -0.21 2.76
CA LEU A 144 -3.98 0.99 2.67
C LEU A 144 -4.77 1.12 3.98
N LEU A 145 -4.37 2.08 4.81
CA LEU A 145 -4.99 2.34 6.11
C LEU A 145 -6.05 3.44 6.01
N GLY A 146 -5.93 4.32 5.02
CA GLY A 146 -6.92 5.36 4.74
C GLY A 146 -6.86 6.53 5.73
N PRO A 147 -7.95 7.32 5.85
CA PRO A 147 -9.16 7.23 5.04
C PRO A 147 -8.90 7.57 3.57
N VAL A 148 -9.63 6.93 2.67
CA VAL A 148 -9.61 7.27 1.23
C VAL A 148 -10.74 8.24 0.94
N VAL A 149 -10.41 9.41 0.40
CA VAL A 149 -11.36 10.52 0.22
C VAL A 149 -11.30 11.05 -1.22
N LEU A 150 -12.47 11.33 -1.78
CA LEU A 150 -12.60 12.09 -3.02
C LEU A 150 -13.07 13.51 -2.69
N SER A 151 -12.34 14.50 -3.17
CA SER A 151 -12.65 15.92 -2.98
C SER A 151 -12.77 16.62 -4.32
N ALA A 152 -13.79 17.45 -4.48
CA ALA A 152 -13.94 18.31 -5.64
C ALA A 152 -12.79 19.32 -5.70
N LEU A 153 -12.18 19.48 -6.88
CA LEU A 153 -11.20 20.55 -7.11
C LEU A 153 -11.95 21.81 -7.52
N GLU A 154 -11.74 22.90 -6.78
CA GLU A 154 -12.23 24.22 -7.16
C GLU A 154 -11.24 24.89 -8.11
N ALA A 155 -11.76 25.62 -9.09
CA ALA A 155 -10.93 26.42 -9.98
C ALA A 155 -10.27 27.55 -9.17
N PHE A 156 -8.94 27.55 -9.13
CA PHE A 156 -8.22 28.68 -8.56
C PHE A 156 -8.23 29.84 -9.57
N THR A 157 -8.83 30.96 -9.17
CA THR A 157 -8.74 32.22 -9.92
C THR A 157 -7.71 33.10 -9.22
N PRO A 158 -6.47 33.21 -9.74
CA PRO A 158 -5.48 34.13 -9.18
C PRO A 158 -6.02 35.56 -9.25
N ARG A 159 -5.78 36.34 -8.18
CA ARG A 159 -6.05 37.78 -8.14
C ARG A 159 -4.89 38.57 -8.70
#